data_AF-A0A2K8T544-F1
#
_entry.id   AF-A0A2K8T544-F1
#
_cell.length_a   1.000
_cell.length_b   1.000
_cell.length_c   1.000
_cell.angle_alpha   90.00
_cell.angle_beta   90.00
_cell.angle_gamma   90.00
#
_symmetry.space_group_name_H-M   'P 1'
#
loop_
_entity.id
_entity.type
_entity.pdbx_description
1 polymer ?
#
loop_
_entity_poly.entity_id
_entity_poly.type
_entity_poly.pdbx_seq_one_letter_code
_entity_poly.pdbx_strand_id
1 'polypeptide(L)' 'MVSLGEKHLIRFLVSDYGITWMELWDDRELMKLEGAEAISKLQELANIVKYSYTIQLTN' A
#
# COMPACT_ATOMS: atom_id res chain seq x y z
N MET A 1 5.35 8.60 -1.40
CA MET A 1 5.99 7.67 -0.44
C MET A 1 5.22 7.76 0.86
N VAL A 2 4.74 6.63 1.39
CA VAL A 2 4.02 6.61 2.66
C VAL A 2 4.83 5.76 3.63
N SER A 3 5.25 6.35 4.75
CA SER A 3 5.90 5.64 5.84
C SER A 3 4.83 5.08 6.77
N LEU A 4 4.93 3.78 7.09
CA LEU A 4 4.07 3.11 8.08
C LEU A 4 4.71 3.03 9.47
N GLY A 5 5.86 3.66 9.65
CA GLY A 5 6.72 3.62 10.85
C GLY A 5 8.16 3.97 10.49
N GLU A 6 9.02 4.18 11.48
CA GLU A 6 10.36 4.75 11.28
C GLU A 6 11.24 4.02 10.25
N LYS A 7 11.00 2.72 10.01
CA LYS A 7 11.80 1.89 9.11
C LYS A 7 11.00 1.20 8.00
N HIS A 8 9.67 1.29 7.99
CA HIS A 8 8.83 0.62 7.00
C HIS A 8 8.24 1.63 6.02
N LEU A 9 8.56 1.47 4.74
CA LEU A 9 8.15 2.36 3.68
C LEU A 9 7.40 1.59 2.60
N ILE A 10 6.25 2.12 2.19
CA ILE A 10 5.53 1.68 1.01
C ILE A 10 5.72 2.69 -0.11
N ARG A 11 6.08 2.19 -1.30
CA ARG A 11 6.08 2.95 -2.54
C ARG A 11 5.08 2.34 -3.52
N PHE A 12 4.04 3.12 -3.85
CA PHE A 12 3.16 2.84 -4.97
C PHE A 12 3.54 3.75 -6.14
N LEU A 13 3.88 3.17 -7.29
CA LEU A 13 4.28 3.87 -8.50
C LEU A 13 3.30 3.55 -9.63
N VAL A 14 2.91 4.57 -10.38
CA VAL A 14 2.11 4.45 -11.60
C VAL A 14 2.86 5.19 -12.70
N SER A 15 3.09 4.50 -13.81
CA SER A 15 3.68 5.05 -15.03
C SER A 15 2.96 4.51 -16.26
N ASP A 16 3.34 5.01 -17.43
CA ASP A 16 2.99 4.47 -18.75
C ASP A 16 3.52 3.05 -18.97
N TYR A 17 4.58 2.65 -18.27
CA TYR A 17 5.13 1.29 -18.28
C TYR A 17 4.41 0.31 -17.34
N GLY A 18 3.61 0.79 -16.40
CA GLY A 18 2.82 -0.06 -15.52
C GLY A 18 2.64 0.46 -14.10
N ILE A 19 2.21 -0.45 -13.23
CA ILE A 19 1.91 -0.17 -11.81
C ILE A 19 2.80 -1.06 -10.96
N THR A 20 3.40 -0.48 -9.92
CA THR A 20 4.30 -1.20 -9.01
C THR A 20 4.01 -0.85 -7.56
N TRP A 21 4.00 -1.86 -6.71
CA TRP A 21 4.00 -1.76 -5.25
C TRP A 21 5.34 -2.25 -4.72
N MET A 22 6.01 -1.47 -3.88
CA MET A 22 7.24 -1.90 -3.19
C MET A 22 7.12 -1.66 -1.70
N GLU A 23 7.56 -2.65 -0.93
CA GLU A 23 7.73 -2.56 0.52
C GLU A 23 9.21 -2.59 0.84
N LEU A 24 9.62 -1.66 1.71
CA LEU A 24 11.02 -1.44 2.07
C LEU A 24 11.14 -1.44 3.59
N TRP A 25 12.08 -2.21 4.12
CA TRP A 25 12.48 -2.14 5.53
C TRP A 25 13.94 -1.74 5.64
N ASP A 26 14.20 -0.62 6.31
CA ASP A 26 15.58 -0.12 6.50
C ASP A 26 16.34 -0.03 5.15
N ASP A 27 15.66 0.54 4.15
CA ASP A 27 16.09 0.67 2.75
C ASP A 27 16.31 -0.64 1.97
N ARG A 28 15.94 -1.80 2.54
CA ARG A 28 15.99 -3.10 1.85
C ARG A 28 14.63 -3.45 1.26
N GLU A 29 14.61 -3.87 -0.01
CA GLU A 29 13.40 -4.39 -0.66
C GLU A 29 12.95 -5.68 0.03
N LEU A 30 11.74 -5.64 0.56
CA LEU A 30 11.07 -6.77 1.19
C LEU A 30 10.17 -7.50 0.18
N MET A 31 9.48 -6.72 -0.65
CA MET A 31 8.54 -7.21 -1.63
C MET A 31 8.39 -6.20 -2.76
N LYS A 32 8.22 -6.74 -3.97
CA LYS A 32 7.81 -5.98 -5.15
C LYS A 32 6.68 -6.73 -5.86
N LEU A 33 5.58 -6.04 -6.09
CA LEU A 33 4.43 -6.54 -6.86
C LEU A 33 4.19 -5.62 -8.05
N GLU A 34 3.71 -6.18 -9.16
CA GLU A 34 3.46 -5.44 -10.38
C GLU A 34 2.05 -5.70 -10.91
N GLY A 35 1.51 -4.76 -11.69
CA GLY A 35 0.23 -4.90 -12.38
C GLY A 35 -0.93 -5.24 -11.44
N ALA A 36 -1.60 -6.37 -11.70
CA ALA A 36 -2.79 -6.78 -10.97
C ALA A 36 -2.53 -7.01 -9.47
N GLU A 37 -1.35 -7.53 -9.10
CA GLU A 37 -1.01 -7.78 -7.70
C GLU A 37 -0.80 -6.47 -6.93
N ALA A 38 -0.15 -5.50 -7.56
CA ALA A 38 0.01 -4.15 -7.00
C ALA A 38 -1.35 -3.46 -6.80
N ILE A 39 -2.28 -3.61 -7.75
CA ILE A 39 -3.64 -3.09 -7.64
C ILE A 39 -4.39 -3.77 -6.50
N SER A 40 -4.28 -5.11 -6.38
CA SER A 40 -4.93 -5.86 -5.29
C SER A 40 -4.49 -5.37 -3.92
N LYS A 41 -3.19 -5.11 -3.72
CA LYS A 41 -2.67 -4.53 -2.47
C LYS A 41 -3.22 -3.14 -2.16
N LEU A 42 -3.31 -2.28 -3.18
CA LEU A 42 -3.93 -0.97 -3.00
C LEU A 42 -5.41 -1.10 -2.61
N GLN A 43 -6.13 -2.05 -3.21
CA GLN A 43 -7.54 -2.29 -2.90
C GLN A 43 -7.73 -2.80 -1.46
N GLU A 44 -6.87 -3.70 -0.98
CA GLU A 44 -6.86 -4.14 0.42
C GLU A 44 -6.73 -2.95 1.38
N LEU A 45 -5.77 -2.05 1.13
CA LEU A 45 -5.57 -0.84 1.94
C LEU A 45 -6.73 0.15 1.84
N ALA A 46 -7.28 0.35 0.64
CA ALA A 46 -8.46 1.18 0.46
C ALA A 46 -9.67 0.63 1.23
N ASN A 47 -9.83 -0.69 1.27
CA ASN A 47 -10.89 -1.33 2.05
C ASN A 47 -10.67 -1.11 3.55
N ILE A 48 -9.45 -1.25 4.07
CA ILE A 48 -9.14 -0.95 5.47
C ILE A 48 -9.53 0.49 5.81
N VAL A 49 -9.15 1.47 4.99
CA VAL A 49 -9.51 2.88 5.23
C VAL A 49 -11.02 3.10 5.15
N LYS A 50 -11.69 2.55 4.12
CA LYS A 50 -13.14 2.74 3.95
C LYS A 50 -13.97 2.14 5.08
N TYR A 51 -13.63 0.92 5.52
CA TYR A 51 -14.42 0.19 6.52
C TYR A 51 -13.98 0.43 7.96
N SER A 52 -12.76 0.92 8.20
CA SER A 52 -12.31 1.32 9.55
C SER A 52 -13.09 2.54 10.09
N TYR A 53 -13.49 3.47 9.23
CA TYR A 53 -14.30 4.63 9.63
C TYR A 53 -15.79 4.30 9.84
N THR A 54 -16.33 3.30 9.15
CA THR A 54 -17.75 2.91 9.29
C THR A 54 -18.06 2.35 10.68
N ILE A 55 -17.11 1.69 11.34
CA ILE A 55 -17.32 1.13 12.69
C ILE A 55 -17.35 2.23 13.76
N GLN A 56 -16.71 3.38 13.53
CA GLN A 56 -16.63 4.49 14.51
C GLN A 56 -17.90 5.36 14.57
N LEU A 57 -18.80 5.28 13.58
CA LEU A 57 -20.02 6.11 13.51
C LEU A 57 -21.30 5.40 13.99
N THR A 58 -21.18 4.21 14.56
CA THR A 58 -22.33 3.39 15.00
C THR A 58 -22.38 3.14 16.52
N ASN A 59 -21.67 3.94 17.33
CA ASN A 59 -21.73 3.90 18.80
C ASN A 59 -22.37 5.15 19.38
#